data_AF-A0AA38F815-F1
#
_entry.id   AF-A0AA38F815-F1
#
_cell.length_a   1.000
_cell.length_b   1.000
_cell.length_c   1.000
_cell.angle_alpha   90.00
_cell.angle_beta   90.00
_cell.angle_gamma   90.00
#
_symmetry.space_group_name_H-M   'P 1'
#
loop_
_entity.id
_entity.type
_entity.pdbx_description
1 polymer ?
#
loop_
_entity_poly.entity_id
_entity_poly.type
_entity_poly.pdbx_seq_one_letter_code
_entity_poly.pdbx_strand_id
1 'polypeptide(L)'
;SDSRLQRVLKQRVLHVLLALTLILRNLKTAKDFGVTEFVNPKDHDKPIQQVLVDMTDGGVDYSFECIGNVSIMRAALECCHKGWGTSVIVGVAASGQEISTRPFQLVTGRVWKGTAFGGFKSHSQVPWLVEKYMNKEIKVDECITHNLTLDQINDAFHLMHGGNCLRVVLKMNATSGNL
;
A
#
# COMPACT_ATOMS: atom_id res chain seq x y z
N SER A 1 24.07 -18.93 -22.81
CA SER A 1 24.11 -17.46 -22.66
C SER A 1 22.75 -16.84 -22.34
N ASP A 2 21.70 -17.63 -22.05
CA ASP A 2 20.32 -17.13 -21.94
C ASP A 2 19.69 -17.27 -20.53
N SER A 3 20.42 -17.83 -19.55
CA SER A 3 19.91 -17.96 -18.18
C SER A 3 20.09 -16.70 -17.33
N ARG A 4 21.15 -15.92 -17.56
CA ARG A 4 21.36 -14.62 -16.90
C ARG A 4 20.41 -13.55 -17.44
N LEU A 5 20.17 -13.53 -18.75
CA LEU A 5 19.24 -12.57 -19.37
C LEU A 5 17.80 -12.83 -18.91
N GLN A 6 17.36 -14.09 -18.86
CA GLN A 6 16.05 -14.44 -18.29
C GLN A 6 15.94 -14.15 -16.79
N ARG A 7 17.04 -14.27 -16.03
CA ARG A 7 17.05 -13.94 -14.59
C ARG A 7 16.98 -12.42 -14.36
N VAL A 8 17.70 -11.64 -15.18
CA VAL A 8 17.63 -10.17 -15.20
C VAL A 8 16.26 -9.69 -15.70
N LEU A 9 15.65 -10.36 -16.69
CA LEU A 9 14.32 -10.02 -17.18
C LEU A 9 13.21 -10.45 -16.20
N LYS A 10 13.35 -11.58 -15.49
CA LYS A 10 12.48 -11.93 -14.35
C LYS A 10 12.63 -10.96 -13.18
N GLN A 11 13.85 -10.48 -12.90
CA GLN A 11 14.08 -9.43 -11.88
C GLN A 11 13.48 -8.09 -12.31
N ARG A 12 13.53 -7.73 -13.60
CA ARG A 12 12.97 -6.47 -14.14
C ARG A 12 11.44 -6.41 -14.22
N VAL A 13 10.75 -7.54 -14.06
CA VAL A 13 9.27 -7.61 -14.03
C VAL A 13 8.78 -8.12 -12.66
N LEU A 14 9.66 -8.23 -11.68
CA LEU A 14 9.25 -8.53 -10.31
C LEU A 14 8.70 -7.26 -9.69
N HIS A 15 7.40 -7.03 -9.89
CA HIS A 15 6.61 -6.16 -9.02
C HIS A 15 6.63 -6.77 -7.62
N VAL A 16 7.75 -6.61 -6.89
CA VAL A 16 7.81 -6.98 -5.47
C VAL A 16 6.95 -5.95 -4.75
N LEU A 17 5.65 -6.22 -4.68
CA LEU A 17 4.76 -5.48 -3.80
C LEU A 17 5.03 -5.97 -2.39
N LEU A 18 6.03 -5.40 -1.75
CA LEU A 18 6.39 -5.77 -0.40
C LEU A 18 5.44 -5.10 0.60
N ALA A 19 4.62 -5.90 1.25
CA ALA A 19 3.79 -5.41 2.35
C ALA A 19 4.60 -5.41 3.65
N LEU A 20 4.97 -4.21 4.13
CA LEU A 20 5.44 -4.02 5.50
C LEU A 20 4.22 -3.81 6.40
N THR A 21 3.83 -4.83 7.16
CA THR A 21 2.80 -4.68 8.20
C THR A 21 3.25 -5.35 9.48
N LEU A 22 2.92 -4.71 10.60
CA LEU A 22 3.09 -5.28 11.94
C LEU A 22 2.02 -6.33 12.26
N ILE A 23 0.99 -6.47 11.41
CA ILE A 23 -0.15 -7.36 11.64
C ILE A 23 -0.10 -8.51 10.62
N LEU A 24 0.49 -9.63 11.06
CA LEU A 24 0.57 -10.93 10.36
C LEU A 24 -0.79 -11.51 9.90
N ARG A 25 -1.91 -10.90 10.32
CA ARG A 25 -3.27 -11.49 10.18
C ARG A 25 -3.86 -11.35 8.77
N ASN A 26 -3.28 -10.52 7.90
CA ASN A 26 -3.81 -10.27 6.55
C ASN A 26 -2.98 -10.91 5.42
N LEU A 27 -2.10 -11.87 5.71
CA LEU A 27 -1.21 -12.49 4.71
C LEU A 27 -1.94 -13.19 3.57
N LYS A 28 -2.99 -13.95 3.89
CA LYS A 28 -3.80 -14.65 2.87
C LYS A 28 -4.48 -13.63 1.94
N THR A 29 -5.12 -12.63 2.53
CA THR A 29 -5.78 -11.56 1.80
C THR A 29 -4.81 -10.76 0.94
N ALA A 30 -3.63 -10.41 1.47
CA ALA A 30 -2.60 -9.70 0.71
C ALA A 30 -2.16 -10.47 -0.55
N LYS A 31 -2.02 -11.80 -0.47
CA LYS A 31 -1.71 -12.65 -1.63
C LYS A 31 -2.83 -12.62 -2.68
N ASP A 32 -4.10 -12.58 -2.25
CA ASP A 32 -5.25 -12.47 -3.16
C ASP A 32 -5.25 -11.11 -3.93
N PHE A 33 -4.57 -10.09 -3.38
CA PHE A 33 -4.32 -8.78 -4.00
C PHE A 33 -2.97 -8.67 -4.75
N GLY A 34 -2.24 -9.79 -4.91
CA GLY A 34 -1.02 -9.83 -5.72
C GLY A 34 0.29 -9.61 -4.97
N VAL A 35 0.28 -9.54 -3.63
CA VAL A 35 1.52 -9.54 -2.83
C VAL A 35 2.21 -10.89 -2.97
N THR A 36 3.44 -10.89 -3.48
CA THR A 36 4.24 -12.11 -3.70
C THR A 36 5.13 -12.46 -2.52
N GLU A 37 5.66 -11.45 -1.84
CA GLU A 37 6.64 -11.58 -0.76
C GLU A 37 6.22 -10.75 0.45
N PHE A 38 6.53 -11.28 1.63
CA PHE A 38 6.21 -10.66 2.89
C PHE A 38 7.44 -10.58 3.78
N VAL A 39 7.64 -9.42 4.40
CA VAL A 39 8.72 -9.20 5.36
C VAL A 39 8.14 -8.52 6.58
N ASN A 40 8.27 -9.20 7.71
CA ASN A 40 7.94 -8.62 9.01
C ASN A 40 9.18 -7.96 9.59
N PRO A 41 9.19 -6.63 9.83
CA PRO A 41 10.34 -5.95 10.41
C PRO A 41 10.79 -6.52 11.76
N LYS A 42 9.91 -7.20 12.51
CA LYS A 42 10.24 -7.81 13.80
C LYS A 42 11.06 -9.09 13.69
N ASP A 43 11.14 -9.69 12.50
CA ASP A 43 11.88 -10.94 12.27
C ASP A 43 13.34 -10.65 11.87
N HIS A 44 13.78 -9.38 11.95
CA HIS A 44 15.10 -8.93 11.54
C HIS A 44 15.70 -7.94 12.54
N ASP A 45 16.98 -8.09 12.85
CA ASP A 45 17.73 -7.12 13.67
C ASP A 45 18.16 -5.89 12.86
N LYS A 46 18.31 -6.04 11.54
CA LYS A 46 18.68 -4.94 10.64
C LYS A 46 17.49 -3.99 10.42
N PRO A 47 17.75 -2.69 10.21
CA PRO A 47 16.73 -1.76 9.73
C PRO A 47 16.06 -2.31 8.46
N ILE A 48 14.73 -2.22 8.42
CA ILE A 48 13.95 -2.86 7.35
C ILE A 48 14.41 -2.46 5.96
N GLN A 49 14.75 -1.18 5.73
CA GLN A 49 15.23 -0.72 4.43
C GLN A 49 16.50 -1.44 3.96
N GLN A 50 17.38 -1.88 4.86
CA GLN A 50 18.58 -2.64 4.51
C GLN A 50 18.22 -4.08 4.14
N VAL A 51 17.30 -4.70 4.89
CA VAL A 51 16.77 -6.04 4.56
C VAL A 51 16.23 -6.04 3.14
N LEU A 52 15.47 -5.00 2.77
CA LEU A 52 14.88 -4.91 1.43
C LEU A 52 15.90 -4.65 0.33
N VAL A 53 16.90 -3.80 0.59
CA VAL A 53 18.01 -3.58 -0.34
C VAL A 53 18.79 -4.88 -0.58
N ASP A 54 19.07 -5.65 0.49
CA ASP A 54 19.76 -6.94 0.41
C ASP A 54 18.93 -7.96 -0.39
N MET A 55 17.62 -8.05 -0.14
CA MET A 55 16.71 -8.96 -0.83
C MET A 55 16.55 -8.66 -2.32
N THR A 56 16.69 -7.39 -2.70
CA THR A 56 16.43 -6.90 -4.06
C THR A 56 17.68 -6.52 -4.83
N ASP A 57 18.86 -6.84 -4.30
CA ASP A 57 20.17 -6.56 -4.92
C ASP A 57 20.36 -5.07 -5.29
N GLY A 58 19.96 -4.17 -4.37
CA GLY A 58 20.17 -2.72 -4.56
C GLY A 58 18.98 -1.83 -4.22
N GLY A 59 17.80 -2.42 -3.99
CA GLY A 59 16.57 -1.71 -3.64
C GLY A 59 15.46 -1.87 -4.68
N VAL A 60 14.24 -1.51 -4.32
CA VAL A 60 13.05 -1.61 -5.18
C VAL A 60 12.94 -0.43 -6.15
N ASP A 61 12.39 -0.67 -7.34
CA ASP A 61 12.13 0.40 -8.32
C ASP A 61 11.10 1.41 -7.78
N TYR A 62 10.08 0.91 -7.10
CA TYR A 62 9.03 1.71 -6.47
C TYR A 62 8.74 1.22 -5.05
N SER A 63 8.51 2.17 -4.14
CA SER A 63 7.98 1.88 -2.81
C SER A 63 6.78 2.77 -2.50
N PHE A 64 5.86 2.26 -1.68
CA PHE A 64 4.65 2.96 -1.27
C PHE A 64 4.52 2.88 0.24
N GLU A 65 4.42 4.02 0.91
CA GLU A 65 4.09 4.06 2.34
C GLU A 65 2.59 4.30 2.49
N CYS A 66 1.90 3.35 3.12
CA CYS A 66 0.44 3.33 3.22
C CYS A 66 -0.06 3.32 4.68
N ILE A 67 0.77 3.75 5.64
CA ILE A 67 0.44 3.71 7.08
C ILE A 67 0.27 5.13 7.63
N GLY A 68 1.12 6.07 7.24
CA GLY A 68 1.19 7.40 7.83
C GLY A 68 2.23 7.53 8.94
N ASN A 69 3.27 6.67 8.95
CA ASN A 69 4.34 6.74 9.94
C ASN A 69 5.63 7.30 9.33
N VAL A 70 6.14 8.42 9.83
CA VAL A 70 7.30 9.12 9.25
C VAL A 70 8.60 8.30 9.24
N SER A 71 8.79 7.40 10.21
CA SER A 71 9.95 6.49 10.21
C SER A 71 9.84 5.45 9.10
N ILE A 72 8.63 4.96 8.81
CA ILE A 72 8.38 4.04 7.70
C ILE A 72 8.44 4.79 6.35
N MET A 73 8.00 6.05 6.29
CA MET A 73 8.17 6.87 5.07
C MET A 73 9.64 7.01 4.69
N ARG A 74 10.51 7.26 5.68
CA ARG A 74 11.96 7.28 5.47
C ARG A 74 12.49 5.93 5.01
N ALA A 75 12.09 4.83 5.66
CA ALA A 75 12.53 3.49 5.29
C ALA A 75 12.09 3.12 3.86
N ALA A 76 10.88 3.52 3.45
CA ALA A 76 10.37 3.34 2.11
C ALA A 76 11.22 4.08 1.07
N LEU A 77 11.68 5.31 1.35
CA LEU A 77 12.64 5.98 0.47
C LEU A 77 13.99 5.27 0.42
N GLU A 78 14.54 4.94 1.58
CA GLU A 78 15.89 4.39 1.68
C GLU A 78 16.00 2.95 1.13
N CYS A 79 14.88 2.22 1.00
CA CYS A 79 14.84 0.92 0.35
C CYS A 79 14.70 0.98 -1.18
N CYS A 80 14.46 2.17 -1.76
CA CYS A 80 14.41 2.32 -3.21
C CYS A 80 15.78 2.15 -3.84
N HIS A 81 15.80 1.68 -5.09
CA HIS A 81 17.02 1.49 -5.86
C HIS A 81 17.75 2.82 -6.07
N LYS A 82 19.07 2.82 -5.88
CA LYS A 82 19.92 3.97 -6.19
C LYS A 82 19.88 4.26 -7.69
N GLY A 83 19.73 5.52 -8.09
CA GLY A 83 19.78 5.95 -9.49
C GLY A 83 18.41 6.23 -10.11
N TRP A 84 17.38 5.41 -9.83
CA TRP A 84 16.06 5.55 -10.45
C TRP A 84 14.87 5.27 -9.53
N GLY A 85 15.10 4.79 -8.30
CA GLY A 85 14.02 4.34 -7.42
C GLY A 85 13.11 5.48 -6.96
N THR A 86 11.82 5.21 -6.88
CA THR A 86 10.80 6.21 -6.54
C THR A 86 9.96 5.79 -5.35
N SER A 87 9.93 6.61 -4.30
CA SER A 87 9.09 6.41 -3.12
C SER A 87 7.87 7.32 -3.14
N VAL A 88 6.69 6.74 -2.92
CA VAL A 88 5.40 7.44 -2.90
C VAL A 88 4.76 7.35 -1.52
N ILE A 89 4.59 8.50 -0.88
CA ILE A 89 3.82 8.61 0.37
C ILE A 89 2.32 8.64 0.03
N VAL A 90 1.58 7.66 0.55
CA VAL A 90 0.12 7.55 0.46
C VAL A 90 -0.51 7.76 1.85
N GLY A 91 0.13 7.27 2.91
CA GLY A 91 -0.31 7.43 4.28
C GLY A 91 -0.25 8.88 4.76
N VAL A 92 -1.20 9.25 5.62
CA VAL A 92 -1.29 10.61 6.18
C VAL A 92 -0.67 10.62 7.57
N ALA A 93 0.41 11.38 7.75
CA ALA A 93 1.06 11.53 9.05
C ALA A 93 0.22 12.40 10.01
N ALA A 94 0.37 12.15 11.31
CA ALA A 94 -0.22 12.99 12.35
C ALA A 94 0.34 14.42 12.29
N SER A 95 -0.41 15.38 12.85
CA SER A 95 -0.02 16.79 12.88
C SER A 95 1.34 17.00 13.55
N GLY A 96 2.15 17.90 12.99
CA GLY A 96 3.48 18.27 13.51
C GLY A 96 4.58 17.23 13.28
N GLN A 97 4.31 16.15 12.54
CA GLN A 97 5.32 15.15 12.20
C GLN A 97 6.11 15.55 10.95
N GLU A 98 7.41 15.26 10.95
CA GLU A 98 8.31 15.57 9.84
C GLU A 98 8.99 14.32 9.30
N ILE A 99 9.10 14.25 7.98
CA ILE A 99 9.93 13.26 7.31
C ILE A 99 11.37 13.77 7.22
N SER A 100 12.33 12.85 7.32
CA SER A 100 13.75 13.18 7.22
C SER A 100 14.52 12.10 6.47
N THR A 101 15.58 12.51 5.77
CA THR A 101 16.56 11.59 5.16
C THR A 101 17.87 12.33 4.91
N ARG A 102 18.92 11.61 4.52
CA ARG A 102 20.18 12.24 4.09
C ARG A 102 20.00 12.75 2.64
N PRO A 103 20.37 14.01 2.31
CA PRO A 103 20.23 14.55 0.95
C PRO A 103 20.88 13.68 -0.13
N PHE A 104 21.96 12.98 0.22
CA PHE A 104 22.63 12.04 -0.67
C PHE A 104 21.71 10.94 -1.23
N GLN A 105 20.65 10.56 -0.51
CA GLN A 105 19.67 9.60 -1.01
C GLN A 105 18.98 10.10 -2.28
N LEU A 106 18.68 11.40 -2.36
CA LEU A 106 18.05 12.04 -3.51
C LEU A 106 19.07 12.40 -4.59
N VAL A 107 20.25 12.94 -4.20
CA VAL A 107 21.35 13.25 -5.14
C VAL A 107 21.76 12.02 -5.95
N THR A 108 21.69 10.83 -5.34
CA THR A 108 22.00 9.58 -6.03
C THR A 108 20.86 9.01 -6.87
N GLY A 109 19.82 9.80 -7.16
CA GLY A 109 18.80 9.49 -8.16
C GLY A 109 17.48 8.95 -7.63
N ARG A 110 17.25 8.94 -6.31
CA ARG A 110 15.92 8.61 -5.79
C ARG A 110 14.95 9.78 -5.90
N VAL A 111 13.68 9.47 -6.10
CA VAL A 111 12.59 10.46 -6.10
C VAL A 111 11.68 10.21 -4.91
N TRP A 112 11.38 11.26 -4.15
CA TRP A 112 10.39 11.20 -3.06
C TRP A 112 9.19 12.07 -3.43
N LYS A 113 8.00 11.49 -3.51
CA LYS A 113 6.76 12.20 -3.85
C LYS A 113 5.59 11.73 -3.01
N GLY A 114 4.53 12.53 -2.98
CA GLY A 114 3.26 12.15 -2.37
C GLY A 114 2.17 11.95 -3.41
N THR A 115 1.04 11.39 -2.98
CA THR A 115 -0.19 11.37 -3.78
C THR A 115 -1.39 11.74 -2.91
N ALA A 116 -2.34 12.44 -3.49
CA ALA A 116 -3.65 12.69 -2.90
C ALA A 116 -4.68 11.97 -3.77
N PHE A 117 -5.53 11.14 -3.16
CA PHE A 117 -6.56 10.38 -3.87
C PHE A 117 -6.04 9.58 -5.08
N GLY A 118 -4.81 9.07 -5.00
CA GLY A 118 -4.17 8.33 -6.09
C GLY A 118 -3.82 9.17 -7.33
N GLY A 119 -3.93 10.49 -7.26
CA GLY A 119 -3.78 11.39 -8.41
C GLY A 119 -5.02 11.49 -9.30
N PHE A 120 -6.14 10.91 -8.88
CA PHE A 120 -7.39 10.96 -9.63
C PHE A 120 -8.11 12.31 -9.43
N LYS A 121 -8.68 12.81 -10.53
CA LYS A 121 -9.66 13.89 -10.54
C LYS A 121 -11.04 13.28 -10.31
N SER A 122 -11.61 13.53 -9.13
CA SER A 122 -12.81 12.85 -8.64
C SER A 122 -13.95 12.84 -9.66
N HIS A 123 -14.43 14.02 -10.07
CA HIS A 123 -15.60 14.13 -10.96
C HIS A 123 -15.41 13.43 -12.31
N SER A 124 -14.23 13.54 -12.92
CA SER A 124 -13.99 13.03 -14.26
C SER A 124 -13.48 11.59 -14.31
N GLN A 125 -12.87 11.07 -13.24
CA GLN A 125 -12.20 9.77 -13.27
C GLN A 125 -12.82 8.72 -12.34
N VAL A 126 -13.63 9.10 -11.34
CA VAL A 126 -14.37 8.12 -10.54
C VAL A 126 -15.39 7.33 -11.39
N PRO A 127 -16.17 7.93 -12.30
CA PRO A 127 -17.07 7.17 -13.17
C PRO A 127 -16.31 6.12 -14.01
N TRP A 128 -15.12 6.47 -14.50
CA TRP A 128 -14.24 5.52 -15.21
C TRP A 128 -13.77 4.37 -14.31
N LEU A 129 -13.45 4.63 -13.04
CA LEU A 129 -13.14 3.55 -12.09
C LEU A 129 -14.34 2.62 -11.86
N VAL A 130 -15.56 3.17 -11.82
CA VAL A 130 -16.79 2.36 -11.73
C VAL A 130 -16.94 1.49 -12.97
N GLU A 131 -16.72 2.02 -14.18
CA GLU A 131 -16.73 1.23 -15.42
C GLU A 131 -15.70 0.08 -15.37
N LYS A 132 -14.48 0.36 -14.90
CA LYS A 132 -13.44 -0.66 -14.71
C LYS A 132 -13.87 -1.76 -13.74
N TYR A 133 -14.56 -1.39 -12.66
CA TYR A 133 -15.12 -2.34 -11.72
C TYR A 133 -16.23 -3.19 -12.37
N MET A 134 -17.18 -2.57 -13.07
CA MET A 134 -18.26 -3.28 -13.77
C MET A 134 -17.72 -4.25 -14.83
N ASN A 135 -16.59 -3.91 -15.47
CA ASN A 135 -15.88 -4.75 -16.43
C ASN A 135 -14.98 -5.81 -15.78
N LYS A 136 -14.98 -5.93 -14.44
CA LYS A 136 -14.14 -6.86 -13.66
C LYS A 136 -12.63 -6.65 -13.84
N GLU A 137 -12.22 -5.44 -14.23
CA GLU A 137 -10.80 -5.08 -14.37
C GLU A 137 -10.16 -4.69 -13.03
N ILE A 138 -10.97 -4.25 -12.06
CA ILE A 138 -10.51 -3.94 -10.70
C ILE A 138 -11.36 -4.67 -9.66
N LYS A 139 -10.70 -5.10 -8.57
CA LYS A 139 -11.31 -5.76 -7.42
C LYS A 139 -11.84 -4.73 -6.43
N VAL A 140 -13.13 -4.82 -6.08
CA VAL A 140 -13.77 -3.93 -5.09
C VAL A 140 -14.46 -4.77 -4.01
N ASP A 141 -15.21 -5.80 -4.41
CA ASP A 141 -15.94 -6.67 -3.49
C ASP A 141 -15.02 -7.33 -2.46
N GLU A 142 -13.82 -7.75 -2.87
CA GLU A 142 -12.84 -8.39 -1.98
C GLU A 142 -12.28 -7.42 -0.92
N CYS A 143 -12.45 -6.11 -1.10
CA CYS A 143 -12.08 -5.12 -0.08
C CYS A 143 -13.14 -5.04 1.03
N ILE A 144 -14.38 -5.49 0.77
CA ILE A 144 -15.51 -5.41 1.70
C ILE A 144 -15.53 -6.66 2.57
N THR A 145 -15.08 -6.50 3.81
CA THR A 145 -15.02 -7.61 4.78
C THR A 145 -16.29 -7.76 5.62
N HIS A 146 -17.05 -6.68 5.78
CA HIS A 146 -18.24 -6.66 6.65
C HIS A 146 -19.34 -5.81 6.03
N ASN A 147 -20.58 -6.26 6.19
CA ASN A 147 -21.79 -5.53 5.83
C ASN A 147 -22.66 -5.40 7.08
N LEU A 148 -22.99 -4.17 7.47
CA LEU A 148 -23.81 -3.86 8.65
C LEU A 148 -24.90 -2.86 8.27
N THR A 149 -25.88 -2.64 9.15
CA THR A 149 -26.83 -1.54 9.01
C THR A 149 -26.31 -0.28 9.70
N LEU A 150 -26.90 0.88 9.38
CA LEU A 150 -26.54 2.13 10.04
C LEU A 150 -26.75 2.08 11.57
N ASP A 151 -27.74 1.34 12.04
CA ASP A 151 -28.02 1.18 13.48
C ASP A 151 -26.85 0.50 14.23
N GLN A 152 -26.00 -0.23 13.51
CA GLN A 152 -24.83 -0.94 14.02
C GLN A 152 -23.52 -0.16 13.82
N ILE A 153 -23.59 1.17 13.63
CA ILE A 153 -22.41 2.00 13.35
C ILE A 153 -21.32 1.88 14.43
N ASN A 154 -21.69 1.74 15.71
CA ASN A 154 -20.71 1.57 16.79
C ASN A 154 -19.98 0.23 16.70
N ASP A 155 -20.68 -0.85 16.31
CA ASP A 155 -20.07 -2.15 16.06
C ASP A 155 -19.07 -2.07 14.90
N ALA A 156 -19.37 -1.28 13.86
CA ALA A 156 -18.45 -1.03 12.76
C ALA A 156 -17.13 -0.40 13.24
N PHE A 157 -17.19 0.57 14.16
CA PHE A 157 -15.98 1.14 14.77
C PHE A 157 -15.19 0.09 15.57
N HIS A 158 -15.86 -0.77 16.34
CA HIS A 158 -15.18 -1.84 17.07
C HIS A 158 -14.46 -2.82 16.12
N LEU A 159 -15.10 -3.19 15.00
CA LEU A 159 -14.49 -4.04 13.97
C LEU A 159 -13.23 -3.41 13.36
N MET A 160 -13.24 -2.10 13.10
CA MET A 160 -12.08 -1.39 12.55
C MET A 160 -10.86 -1.43 13.48
N HIS A 161 -11.07 -1.41 14.80
CA HIS A 161 -9.97 -1.54 15.78
C HIS A 161 -9.45 -2.97 15.91
N GLY A 162 -10.25 -3.97 15.57
CA GLY A 162 -9.91 -5.39 15.74
C GLY A 162 -8.86 -5.95 14.77
N GLY A 163 -8.46 -5.18 13.74
CA GLY A 163 -7.37 -5.53 12.80
C GLY A 163 -7.72 -6.59 11.74
N ASN A 164 -8.88 -7.24 11.84
CA ASN A 164 -9.41 -8.20 10.85
C ASN A 164 -10.41 -7.55 9.87
N CYS A 165 -10.54 -6.22 9.90
CA CYS A 165 -11.44 -5.46 9.03
C CYS A 165 -10.63 -4.70 7.97
N LEU A 166 -10.98 -4.85 6.70
CA LEU A 166 -10.49 -3.98 5.62
C LEU A 166 -11.44 -2.81 5.37
N ARG A 167 -12.71 -3.13 5.10
CA ARG A 167 -13.82 -2.17 4.95
C ARG A 167 -15.09 -2.75 5.54
N VAL A 168 -15.91 -1.85 6.10
CA VAL A 168 -17.30 -2.08 6.46
C VAL A 168 -18.16 -1.24 5.55
N VAL A 169 -19.17 -1.84 4.92
CA VAL A 169 -20.23 -1.11 4.19
C VAL A 169 -21.46 -1.05 5.07
N LEU A 170 -22.01 0.15 5.24
CA LEU A 170 -23.25 0.38 5.98
C LEU A 170 -24.41 0.50 5.00
N LYS A 171 -25.40 -0.38 5.15
CA LYS A 171 -26.67 -0.22 4.47
C LYS A 171 -27.49 0.82 5.20
N MET A 172 -27.85 1.88 4.50
CA MET A 172 -28.85 2.84 4.99
C MET A 172 -30.20 2.13 5.03
N ASN A 173 -30.91 2.23 6.15
CA ASN A 173 -32.30 1.80 6.18
C ASN A 173 -33.05 2.67 5.16
N ALA A 174 -33.89 2.06 4.33
CA ALA A 174 -34.78 2.82 3.48
C ALA A 174 -35.63 3.68 4.42
N THR A 175 -35.49 5.00 4.34
CA THR A 175 -36.50 5.88 4.88
C THR A 175 -37.80 5.46 4.21
N SER A 176 -38.78 5.03 4.99
CA SER A 176 -40.18 4.97 4.59
C SER A 176 -40.65 6.42 4.35
N GLY A 177 -40.13 7.02 3.28
CA GLY A 177 -40.60 8.28 2.75
C GLY A 177 -41.77 7.96 1.85
N ASN A 178 -42.98 8.12 2.38
CA ASN A 178 -44.15 8.37 1.56
C ASN A 178 -43.82 9.53 0.61
N LEU A 179 -43.81 9.24 -0.69
CA LEU A 179 -44.17 10.17 -1.74
C LEU A 179 -45.47 9.66 -2.36
#